data_AF-A0ABC8KIX2-F1
#
_entry.id   AF-A0ABC8KIX2-F1
#
_cell.length_a   1.000
_cell.length_b   1.000
_cell.length_c   1.000
_cell.angle_alpha   90.00
_cell.angle_beta   90.00
_cell.angle_gamma   90.00
#
_symmetry.space_group_name_H-M   'P 1'
#
loop_
_entity.id
_entity.type
_entity.pdbx_description
1 polymer ?
#
loop_
_entity_poly.entity_id
_entity_poly.type
_entity_poly.pdbx_seq_one_letter_code
_entity_poly.pdbx_strand_id
1 'polypeptide(L)'
;MHIYTTCGVWEVGATGWVFSADDRGGRLQLLEANSTLEDLKRMVLEDYDMEEDMLADMELSYLPAGLINTSTSPPVFIAND
;
A
#
# COMPACT_ATOMS: atom_id res chain seq x y z
N MET A 1 13.59 6.37 7.18
CA MET A 1 12.54 7.09 6.40
C MET A 1 11.20 6.63 6.92
N HIS A 2 10.24 7.53 7.14
CA HIS A 2 8.89 7.10 7.53
C HIS A 2 7.99 7.04 6.30
N ILE A 3 7.20 5.97 6.19
CA ILE A 3 6.15 5.86 5.17
C ILE A 3 4.81 5.60 5.87
N TYR A 4 3.74 6.08 5.25
CA TYR A 4 2.39 5.80 5.67
C TYR A 4 1.80 4.72 4.77
N THR A 5 1.32 3.63 5.35
CA THR A 5 0.68 2.53 4.63
C THR A 5 -0.79 2.47 4.98
N THR A 6 -1.60 2.03 4.02
CA THR A 6 -3.04 1.78 4.19
C THR A 6 -3.40 0.58 3.35
N CYS A 7 -4.28 -0.27 3.87
CA CYS A 7 -4.84 -1.37 3.12
C CYS A 7 -6.13 -0.95 2.41
N GLY A 8 -6.44 -1.63 1.32
CA GLY A 8 -7.59 -1.32 0.48
C GLY A 8 -7.46 -1.94 -0.91
N VAL A 9 -8.40 -1.59 -1.77
CA VAL A 9 -8.47 -2.09 -3.14
C VAL A 9 -8.53 -0.94 -4.15
N TRP A 10 -7.91 -1.15 -5.30
CA TRP A 10 -8.07 -0.26 -6.45
C TRP A 10 -9.29 -0.66 -7.25
N GLU A 11 -10.14 0.32 -7.55
CA GLU A 11 -11.40 0.13 -8.25
C GLU A 11 -11.54 1.16 -9.38
N VAL A 12 -12.22 0.77 -10.45
CA VAL A 12 -12.60 1.72 -11.52
C VAL A 12 -13.93 2.38 -11.13
N GLY A 13 -13.84 3.63 -10.67
CA GLY A 13 -14.99 4.48 -10.39
C GLY A 13 -15.54 5.20 -11.62
N ALA A 14 -16.60 5.98 -11.43
CA ALA A 14 -17.30 6.68 -12.53
C ALA A 14 -16.44 7.70 -13.30
N THR A 15 -15.39 8.22 -12.67
CA THR A 15 -14.54 9.28 -13.24
C THR A 15 -13.06 8.88 -13.35
N GLY A 16 -12.71 7.64 -12.98
CA GLY A 16 -11.34 7.15 -12.98
C GLY A 16 -11.09 6.14 -11.86
N TRP A 17 -9.82 5.87 -11.60
CA TRP A 17 -9.38 4.92 -10.58
C TRP A 17 -9.47 5.50 -9.18
N VAL A 18 -10.14 4.78 -8.28
CA VAL A 18 -10.28 5.14 -6.87
C VAL A 18 -9.61 4.05 -6.03
N PHE A 19 -8.86 4.46 -5.01
CA PHE A 19 -8.42 3.55 -3.96
C PHE A 19 -9.40 3.59 -2.81
N SER A 20 -10.06 2.47 -2.56
CA SER A 20 -11.03 2.28 -1.48
C SER A 20 -10.31 1.66 -0.28
N ALA A 21 -10.00 2.49 0.72
CA ALA A 21 -9.33 2.05 1.94
C ALA A 21 -10.26 1.18 2.81
N ASP A 22 -9.70 0.16 3.47
CA ASP A 22 -10.44 -0.65 4.42
C ASP A 22 -10.50 -0.02 5.83
N ASP A 23 -11.13 -0.72 6.76
CA ASP A 23 -11.38 -0.25 8.13
C ASP A 23 -10.20 -0.50 9.09
N ARG A 24 -9.10 -1.13 8.64
CA ARG A 24 -7.92 -1.40 9.47
C ARG A 24 -7.13 -0.14 9.78
N GLY A 25 -7.38 0.94 9.04
CA GLY A 25 -6.72 2.23 9.19
C GLY A 25 -5.26 2.21 8.73
N GLY A 26 -4.62 3.38 8.73
CA GLY A 26 -3.23 3.46 8.32
C GLY A 26 -2.23 3.09 9.41
N ARG A 27 -0.99 2.81 8.99
CA ARG A 27 0.16 2.54 9.86
C ARG A 27 1.36 3.39 9.43
N LEU A 28 2.19 3.77 10.39
CA LEU A 28 3.43 4.50 10.15
C LEU A 28 4.60 3.54 10.29
N GLN A 29 5.28 3.27 9.18
CA GLN A 29 6.39 2.32 9.11
C GLN A 29 7.72 3.04 9.07
N LEU A 30 8.71 2.56 9.82
CA LEU A 30 10.08 3.05 9.77
C LEU A 30 10.93 2.17 8.85
N LEU A 31 11.37 2.72 7.73
CA LEU A 31 12.30 2.04 6.82
C LEU A 31 13.73 2.50 7.06
N GLU A 32 14.63 1.54 7.07
CA GLU A 32 16.07 1.79 7.05
C GLU A 32 16.54 2.04 5.61
N ALA A 33 17.68 2.72 5.46
CA ALA A 33 18.19 3.10 4.14
C ALA A 33 18.57 1.89 3.26
N ASN A 34 18.79 0.72 3.88
CA ASN A 34 19.14 -0.54 3.24
C ASN A 34 17.97 -1.54 3.17
N SER A 35 16.76 -1.13 3.56
CA SER A 35 15.57 -2.00 3.46
C SER A 35 15.25 -2.29 2.00
N THR A 36 14.95 -3.55 1.73
CA THR A 36 14.50 -4.03 0.42
C THR A 36 12.98 -3.89 0.26
N LEU A 37 12.48 -4.09 -0.96
CA LEU A 37 11.04 -4.18 -1.21
C LEU A 37 10.40 -5.34 -0.40
N GLU A 38 11.10 -6.47 -0.28
CA GLU A 38 10.60 -7.62 0.49
C GLU A 38 10.53 -7.30 1.99
N ASP A 39 11.53 -6.60 2.53
CA ASP A 39 11.49 -6.14 3.93
C ASP A 39 10.28 -5.24 4.17
N LEU A 40 10.03 -4.30 3.26
CA LEU A 40 8.83 -3.46 3.31
C LEU A 40 7.55 -4.29 3.29
N LYS A 41 7.47 -5.28 2.39
CA LYS A 41 6.29 -6.14 2.30
C LYS A 41 6.03 -6.89 3.61
N ARG A 42 7.07 -7.49 4.20
CA ARG A 42 6.96 -8.22 5.47
C ARG A 42 6.55 -7.33 6.63
N MET A 43 7.15 -6.15 6.75
CA MET A 43 6.76 -5.16 7.78
C MET A 43 5.27 -4.79 7.67
N VAL A 44 4.75 -4.61 6.46
CA VAL A 44 3.33 -4.32 6.25
C VAL A 44 2.46 -5.51 6.66
N LEU A 45 2.80 -6.74 6.29
CA LEU A 45 2.02 -7.92 6.71
C LEU A 45 1.96 -8.04 8.24
N GLU A 46 3.10 -7.88 8.92
CA GLU A 46 3.18 -7.94 10.38
C GLU A 46 2.30 -6.87 11.06
N ASP A 47 2.36 -5.62 10.59
CA ASP A 47 1.58 -4.50 11.16
C ASP A 47 0.06 -4.64 10.98
N TYR A 48 -0.35 -5.37 9.94
CA TYR A 48 -1.75 -5.63 9.61
C TYR A 48 -2.23 -7.03 10.05
N ASP A 49 -1.39 -7.78 10.77
CA ASP A 49 -1.68 -9.14 11.26
C ASP A 49 -2.12 -10.09 10.12
N MET A 50 -1.40 -10.01 8.99
CA MET A 50 -1.66 -10.81 7.78
C MET A 50 -0.72 -12.01 7.71
N GLU A 51 -1.18 -13.08 7.06
CA GLU A 51 -0.42 -14.32 6.91
C GLU A 51 0.79 -14.12 5.97
N GLU A 52 1.94 -14.75 6.29
CA GLU A 52 3.20 -14.64 5.52
C GLU A 52 3.05 -15.18 4.09
N ASP A 53 2.12 -16.10 3.85
CA ASP A 53 1.86 -16.65 2.50
C ASP A 53 1.33 -15.59 1.54
N MET A 54 0.70 -14.52 2.05
CA MET A 54 0.25 -13.37 1.26
C MET A 54 1.39 -12.51 0.72
N LEU A 55 2.64 -12.72 1.16
CA LEU A 55 3.80 -11.94 0.73
C LEU A 55 4.00 -11.93 -0.79
N ALA A 56 3.76 -13.07 -1.43
CA ALA A 56 3.90 -13.24 -2.89
C ALA A 56 2.83 -12.45 -3.67
N ASP A 57 1.61 -12.42 -3.14
CA ASP A 57 0.45 -11.80 -3.78
C ASP A 57 0.27 -10.32 -3.41
N MET A 58 1.01 -9.82 -2.40
CA MET A 58 0.86 -8.45 -1.95
C MET A 58 1.38 -7.45 -3.00
N GLU A 59 0.51 -6.54 -3.43
CA GLU A 59 0.84 -5.42 -4.30
C GLU A 59 1.00 -4.13 -3.49
N LEU A 60 2.06 -3.37 -3.78
CA LEU A 60 2.27 -2.05 -3.20
C LEU A 60 2.01 -1.00 -4.27
N SER A 61 1.31 0.07 -3.90
CA SER A 61 1.06 1.21 -4.77
C SER A 61 1.34 2.52 -4.06
N TYR A 62 1.77 3.53 -4.82
CA TYR A 62 1.97 4.88 -4.31
C TYR A 62 0.72 5.71 -4.52
N LEU A 63 0.18 6.26 -3.43
CA LEU A 63 -0.93 7.21 -3.45
C LEU A 63 -0.72 8.30 -2.39
N PRO A 64 -0.68 9.59 -2.77
CA PRO A 64 -0.68 10.68 -1.80
C PRO A 64 -1.91 10.60 -0.88
N ALA A 65 -1.72 10.77 0.44
CA ALA A 65 -2.78 10.58 1.44
C ALA A 65 -4.06 11.39 1.18
N GLY A 66 -3.95 12.58 0.59
CA GLY A 66 -5.10 13.43 0.23
C GLY A 66 -5.90 12.94 -0.98
N LEU A 67 -5.49 11.85 -1.63
CA LEU A 67 -6.15 11.27 -2.81
C LEU A 67 -6.83 9.92 -2.52
N ILE A 68 -6.78 9.44 -1.26
CA ILE A 68 -7.51 8.25 -0.84
C ILE A 68 -9.02 8.48 -1.05
N ASN A 69 -9.71 7.52 -1.65
CA ASN A 69 -11.13 7.58 -2.05
C ASN A 69 -11.51 8.68 -3.07
N THR A 70 -10.56 9.49 -3.55
CA THR A 70 -10.85 10.61 -4.44
C THR A 70 -9.96 10.67 -5.69
N SER A 71 -9.01 9.75 -5.84
CA SER A 71 -8.17 9.69 -7.03
C SER A 71 -9.00 9.48 -8.29
N THR A 72 -8.51 9.98 -9.42
CA THR A 72 -8.99 9.63 -10.76
C THR A 72 -7.86 9.07 -11.63
N SER A 73 -6.63 9.07 -11.11
CA SER A 73 -5.42 8.61 -11.80
C SER A 73 -5.18 7.12 -11.53
N PRO A 74 -4.67 6.37 -12.54
CA PRO A 74 -4.38 4.94 -12.38
C PRO A 74 -3.34 4.68 -11.29
N PRO A 75 -3.37 3.49 -10.66
CA PRO A 75 -2.39 3.12 -9.65
C PRO A 75 -0.97 3.13 -10.21
N VAL A 76 -0.03 3.61 -9.38
CA VAL A 76 1.41 3.48 -9.64
C VAL A 76 1.93 2.38 -8.75
N PHE A 77 2.17 1.20 -9.33
CA PHE A 77 2.68 0.04 -8.60
C PHE A 77 4.17 0.18 -8.31
N ILE A 78 4.55 -0.22 -7.10
CA ILE A 78 5.94 -0.27 -6.65
C ILE A 78 6.42 -1.70 -6.84
N ALA A 79 7.43 -1.88 -7.69
CA ALA A 79 8.08 -3.16 -7.97
C ALA A 79 9.60 -2.96 -8.04
N ASN A 80 10.36 -4.06 -7.95
CA ASN A 80 11.77 -4.03 -8.30
C ASN A 80 11.93 -3.96 -9.83
N ASP A 81 13.00 -3.33 -10.31
CA ASP A 81 13.41 -3.32 -11.73
C ASP A 81 13.80 -4.72 -12.25
#